data_AF-A0A0Q9K1A4-F1
#
_entry.id   AF-A0A0Q9K1A4-F1
#
_cell.length_a   1.000
_cell.length_b   1.000
_cell.length_c   1.000
_cell.angle_alpha   90.00
_cell.angle_beta   90.00
_cell.angle_gamma   90.00
#
_symmetry.space_group_name_H-M   'P 1'
#
loop_
_entity.id
_entity.type
_entity.pdbx_description
1 polymer ?
#
loop_
_entity_poly.entity_id
_entity_poly.type
_entity_poly.pdbx_seq_one_letter_code
_entity_poly.pdbx_strand_id
1 'polypeptide(L)'
;MDRQQRRVVRSGRADRGLHGRPIGAPTGAPRQRGTGRLDVLPGAGLMRRGFALLIALAAAIVAFQELTSQFAGGHAQVHMYDGHSAVPLVELHAQDLVWTLPALAAGVAVGAALMVASASRGGIAALRRFGLPGLGRDARARANGMTWGAVAVLAVHFTGKAFVVFPGGHNAVAVTLGSVLGIGTFRLHRHAIEHEAYRTFNLVAMLLAVGSLASMSITPTGAWWTHNFSTLGTSDDIAAACFNVAIVVSGAGMAAMAVSLTRAVAEPRFGARRGAITAMRVLIVLIGVCLMGVGLVPIDGATGLHNVAASGAAASFAVLCLGVQLWAKRLPRSLVVASYASIVIEVIAMVAYDGIGVFNLTVFEIVAFTLVFAWLIALVAITHASPQPTDAASRRHIVPARVTGPHAAVAAEGPRARTAARRHPPGGRIPRRTPRGPARTATLHDVHRALRRGGEGADEPPDAVPIG
;
A
#
# COMPACT_ATOMS: atom_id res chain seq x y z
N MET A 1 35.84 35.86 35.17
CA MET A 1 35.56 36.05 36.62
C MET A 1 34.49 37.13 36.71
N ASP A 2 33.22 36.72 36.84
CA ASP A 2 32.38 36.83 38.06
C ASP A 2 32.03 38.31 38.36
N ARG A 3 30.80 38.77 38.61
CA ARG A 3 29.47 38.17 38.82
C ARG A 3 28.45 39.31 39.01
N GLN A 4 27.17 38.99 38.80
CA GLN A 4 25.96 39.48 39.50
C GLN A 4 25.54 40.97 39.41
N GLN A 5 24.36 41.32 38.86
CA GLN A 5 22.98 41.13 39.39
C GLN A 5 22.69 41.76 40.77
N ARG A 6 21.73 42.70 40.80
CA ARG A 6 20.64 42.86 41.80
C ARG A 6 19.64 43.91 41.27
N ARG A 7 18.40 43.52 40.93
CA ARG A 7 17.15 43.54 41.74
C ARG A 7 16.84 44.93 42.30
N VAL A 8 15.62 45.44 42.05
CA VAL A 8 14.59 45.79 43.06
C VAL A 8 13.25 46.07 42.36
N VAL A 9 12.18 45.62 43.01
CA VAL A 9 10.75 45.78 42.68
C VAL A 9 10.12 46.77 43.66
N ARG A 10 9.15 47.57 43.18
CA ARG A 10 8.04 48.30 43.86
C ARG A 10 7.94 49.70 43.23
N SER A 11 6.81 50.38 43.07
CA SER A 11 5.39 50.19 43.37
C SER A 11 4.73 51.48 42.86
N GLY A 12 3.48 51.46 42.39
CA GLY A 12 2.76 52.71 42.16
C GLY A 12 1.43 52.51 41.43
N ARG A 13 0.34 52.68 42.17
CA ARG A 13 -1.04 52.67 41.70
C ARG A 13 -1.61 54.08 41.87
N ALA A 14 -2.61 54.41 41.04
CA ALA A 14 -3.43 55.64 40.97
C ALA A 14 -2.86 56.68 39.98
N ASP A 15 -3.63 57.37 39.13
CA ASP A 15 -5.08 57.56 39.09
C ASP A 15 -5.52 58.00 37.67
N ARG A 16 -6.80 57.74 37.37
CA ARG A 16 -7.73 58.37 36.42
C ARG A 16 -7.22 59.08 35.15
N GLY A 17 -7.82 58.70 34.01
CA GLY A 17 -7.87 59.53 32.81
C GLY A 17 -8.79 58.97 31.73
N LEU A 18 -9.92 59.64 31.54
CA LEU A 18 -10.98 59.48 30.55
C LEU A 18 -10.57 59.15 29.10
N HIS A 19 -11.57 58.59 28.39
CA HIS A 19 -11.82 58.63 26.94
C HIS A 19 -11.37 57.46 26.04
N GLY A 20 -12.34 56.99 25.26
CA GLY A 20 -12.12 56.47 23.92
C GLY A 20 -12.24 54.95 23.78
N ARG A 21 -13.47 54.47 23.52
CA ARG A 21 -13.66 53.20 22.79
C ARG A 21 -13.18 53.37 21.35
N PRO A 22 -12.29 52.51 20.81
CA PRO A 22 -12.16 52.35 19.38
C PRO A 22 -13.07 51.21 18.89
N ILE A 23 -13.79 51.55 17.85
CA ILE A 23 -14.71 50.74 17.05
C ILE A 23 -13.93 49.71 16.23
N GLY A 24 -14.45 48.48 16.18
CA GLY A 24 -14.43 47.62 14.98
C GLY A 24 -13.09 47.05 14.51
N ALA A 25 -12.67 45.92 15.09
CA ALA A 25 -11.82 44.95 14.39
C ALA A 25 -12.72 43.87 13.76
N PRO A 26 -12.56 43.51 12.47
CA PRO A 26 -13.34 42.45 11.85
C PRO A 26 -12.94 41.08 12.43
N THR A 27 -13.80 40.55 13.30
CA THR A 27 -13.77 39.16 13.78
C THR A 27 -14.22 38.23 12.65
N GLY A 28 -13.27 37.84 11.81
CA GLY A 28 -13.50 36.94 10.68
C GLY A 28 -12.40 35.91 10.50
N ALA A 29 -11.83 35.38 11.58
CA ALA A 29 -10.99 34.19 11.48
C ALA A 29 -11.91 32.98 11.20
N PRO A 30 -11.75 32.24 10.09
CA PRO A 30 -12.49 31.02 9.90
C PRO A 30 -12.06 30.06 11.00
N ARG A 31 -12.99 29.71 11.90
CA ARG A 31 -12.86 28.53 12.75
C ARG A 31 -12.51 27.36 11.84
N GLN A 32 -11.24 26.99 11.79
CA GLN A 32 -10.83 25.67 11.34
C GLN A 32 -11.57 24.68 12.24
N ARG A 33 -12.72 24.20 11.75
CA ARG A 33 -13.35 23.00 12.29
C ARG A 33 -12.27 21.93 12.19
N GLY A 34 -11.73 21.54 13.35
CA GLY A 34 -10.72 20.52 13.45
C GLY A 34 -11.21 19.23 12.78
N THR A 35 -10.79 19.01 11.54
CA THR A 35 -10.84 17.71 10.86
C THR A 35 -9.71 16.83 11.37
N GLY A 36 -9.58 16.73 12.70
CA GLY A 36 -8.35 16.30 13.35
C GLY A 36 -8.60 15.42 14.56
N ARG A 37 -9.61 14.56 14.54
CA ARG A 37 -9.77 13.42 15.46
C ARG A 37 -11.00 12.61 15.05
N LEU A 38 -10.89 11.85 13.98
CA LEU A 38 -11.76 10.71 13.74
C LEU A 38 -10.86 9.50 13.48
N ASP A 39 -10.72 8.74 14.57
CA ASP A 39 -10.49 7.30 14.63
C ASP A 39 -9.18 6.78 14.03
N VAL A 40 -8.09 6.98 14.77
CA VAL A 40 -7.10 5.91 14.86
C VAL A 40 -7.77 4.82 15.69
N LEU A 41 -8.27 3.77 15.04
CA LEU A 41 -8.76 2.58 15.72
C LEU A 41 -7.70 2.16 16.76
N PRO A 42 -8.03 2.11 18.07
CA PRO A 42 -7.05 1.78 19.12
C PRO A 42 -6.33 0.43 18.89
N GLY A 43 -6.89 -0.44 18.02
CA GLY A 43 -6.30 -1.72 17.62
C GLY A 43 -5.20 -1.68 16.55
N ALA A 44 -5.05 -0.62 15.75
CA ALA A 44 -4.09 -0.62 14.62
C ALA A 44 -2.62 -0.72 15.09
N GLY A 45 -2.31 -0.15 16.25
CA GLY A 45 -1.00 -0.28 16.89
C GLY A 45 -0.72 -1.69 17.41
N LEU A 46 -1.73 -2.33 18.01
CA LEU A 46 -1.63 -3.69 18.53
C LEU A 46 -1.47 -4.71 17.40
N MET A 47 -2.28 -4.58 16.34
CA MET A 47 -2.24 -5.41 15.14
C MET A 47 -0.85 -5.41 14.49
N ARG A 48 -0.22 -4.23 14.31
CA ARG A 48 1.15 -4.16 13.77
C ARG A 48 2.19 -4.82 14.66
N ARG A 49 2.08 -4.65 15.99
CA ARG A 49 2.98 -5.31 16.94
C ARG A 49 2.82 -6.82 16.85
N GLY A 50 1.58 -7.31 16.78
CA GLY A 50 1.27 -8.73 16.60
C GLY A 50 1.90 -9.29 15.32
N PHE A 51 1.69 -8.65 14.17
CA PHE A 51 2.31 -9.09 12.91
C PHE A 51 3.83 -9.07 12.97
N ALA A 52 4.43 -8.02 13.51
CA ALA A 52 5.88 -7.95 13.58
C ALA A 52 6.49 -8.98 14.53
N LEU A 53 5.81 -9.33 15.63
CA LEU A 53 6.23 -10.42 16.52
C LEU A 53 6.17 -11.77 15.81
N LEU A 54 5.07 -12.05 15.09
CA LEU A 54 4.94 -13.28 14.30
C LEU A 54 5.98 -13.36 13.19
N ILE A 55 6.25 -12.25 12.49
CA ILE A 55 7.31 -12.19 11.47
C ILE A 55 8.69 -12.41 12.11
N ALA A 56 8.97 -11.80 13.26
CA ALA A 56 10.24 -11.98 13.97
C ALA A 56 10.47 -13.43 14.38
N LEU A 57 9.42 -14.09 14.88
CA LEU A 57 9.45 -15.51 15.22
C LEU A 57 9.71 -16.38 13.99
N ALA A 58 8.95 -16.17 12.90
CA ALA A 58 9.13 -16.92 11.65
C ALA A 58 10.54 -16.69 11.05
N ALA A 59 11.05 -15.45 11.09
CA ALA A 59 12.40 -15.15 10.65
C ALA A 59 13.48 -15.81 11.53
N ALA A 60 13.25 -15.94 12.84
CA ALA A 60 14.15 -16.66 13.74
C ALA A 60 14.22 -18.16 13.39
N ILE A 61 13.07 -18.77 13.05
CA ILE A 61 13.00 -20.17 12.59
C ILE A 61 13.84 -20.35 11.32
N VAL A 62 13.64 -19.50 10.31
CA VAL A 62 14.43 -19.55 9.06
C VAL A 62 15.92 -19.38 9.35
N ALA A 63 16.30 -18.37 10.15
CA ALA A 63 17.70 -18.12 10.48
C ALA A 63 18.34 -19.29 11.25
N PHE A 64 17.58 -19.92 12.16
CA PHE A 64 18.04 -21.09 12.89
C PHE A 64 18.35 -22.23 11.93
N GLN A 65 17.43 -22.52 11.02
CA GLN A 65 17.62 -23.60 10.07
C GLN A 65 18.80 -23.38 9.12
N GLU A 66 18.96 -22.16 8.60
CA GLU A 66 20.08 -21.79 7.73
C GLU A 66 21.43 -21.89 8.45
N LEU A 67 21.51 -21.41 9.69
CA LEU A 67 22.74 -21.49 10.49
C LEU A 67 23.05 -22.95 10.83
N THR A 68 22.08 -23.72 11.30
CA THR A 68 22.29 -25.12 11.68
C THR A 68 22.69 -25.97 10.46
N SER A 69 22.05 -25.78 9.30
CA SER A 69 22.35 -26.56 8.08
C SER A 69 23.74 -26.28 7.49
N GLN A 70 24.20 -25.02 7.51
CA GLN A 70 25.53 -24.64 7.01
C GLN A 70 26.68 -25.26 7.83
N PHE A 71 26.48 -25.49 9.13
CA PHE A 71 27.50 -26.06 10.01
C PHE A 71 27.34 -27.56 10.25
N ALA A 72 26.13 -28.12 10.22
CA ALA A 72 25.90 -29.57 10.26
C ALA A 72 26.48 -30.29 9.03
N GLY A 73 26.49 -29.62 7.86
CA GLY A 73 27.16 -30.12 6.65
C GLY A 73 28.67 -30.32 6.80
N GLY A 74 29.31 -29.67 7.78
CA GLY A 74 30.72 -29.86 8.11
C GLY A 74 31.00 -31.08 9.00
N HIS A 75 30.02 -31.54 9.79
CA HIS A 75 30.17 -32.68 10.72
C HIS A 75 29.63 -34.01 10.14
N ALA A 76 28.71 -33.95 9.17
CA ALA A 76 28.15 -35.14 8.53
C ALA A 76 29.15 -35.94 7.67
N GLN A 77 30.28 -35.34 7.25
CA GLN A 77 31.38 -36.10 6.63
C GLN A 77 32.18 -36.96 7.62
N VAL A 78 32.03 -36.76 8.94
CA VAL A 78 32.84 -37.43 9.97
C VAL A 78 32.11 -38.62 10.61
N HIS A 79 30.78 -38.67 10.59
CA HIS A 79 29.98 -39.67 11.32
C HIS A 79 29.33 -40.79 10.49
N MET A 80 29.65 -40.91 9.19
CA MET A 80 29.22 -42.05 8.36
C MET A 80 30.08 -43.30 8.65
N TYR A 81 30.17 -43.73 9.90
CA TYR A 81 30.84 -44.99 10.26
C TYR A 81 30.12 -45.84 11.32
N ASP A 82 29.24 -45.28 12.17
CA ASP A 82 28.59 -46.06 13.22
C ASP A 82 27.06 -46.09 13.02
N GLY A 83 26.61 -47.19 12.44
CA GLY A 83 25.20 -47.45 12.16
C GLY A 83 24.49 -48.02 13.38
N HIS A 84 23.80 -47.18 14.16
CA HIS A 84 22.72 -47.62 15.04
C HIS A 84 21.52 -46.66 14.90
N SER A 85 20.39 -47.22 14.48
CA SER A 85 19.11 -46.53 14.29
C SER A 85 18.35 -46.49 15.63
N ALA A 86 18.24 -45.30 16.23
CA ALA A 86 17.34 -45.04 17.36
C ALA A 86 16.26 -44.02 16.95
N VAL A 87 15.04 -44.24 17.47
CA VAL A 87 13.82 -43.44 17.24
C VAL A 87 14.02 -42.03 17.83
N PRO A 88 13.66 -40.94 17.13
CA PRO A 88 13.96 -39.59 17.60
C PRO A 88 12.97 -39.15 18.69
N LEU A 89 13.38 -39.24 19.95
CA LEU A 89 12.97 -38.27 20.95
C LEU A 89 13.67 -36.94 20.62
N VAL A 90 13.01 -35.80 20.84
CA VAL A 90 13.60 -34.47 20.63
C VAL A 90 14.73 -34.26 21.65
N GLU A 91 15.91 -34.80 21.36
CA GLU A 91 17.15 -34.49 22.08
C GLU A 91 17.68 -33.16 21.57
N LEU A 92 17.44 -32.10 22.36
CA LEU A 92 18.15 -30.83 22.24
C LEU A 92 19.64 -31.11 22.46
N HIS A 93 20.40 -31.27 21.39
CA HIS A 93 21.83 -31.47 21.51
C HIS A 93 22.47 -30.15 21.96
N ALA A 94 23.56 -30.21 22.73
CA ALA A 94 24.29 -29.01 23.16
C ALA A 94 24.73 -28.12 21.97
N GLN A 95 24.91 -28.73 20.79
CA GLN A 95 25.19 -28.05 19.52
C GLN A 95 24.01 -27.22 18.99
N ASP A 96 22.76 -27.63 19.23
CA ASP A 96 21.58 -26.87 18.82
C ASP A 96 21.47 -25.57 19.62
N LEU A 97 21.80 -25.64 20.92
CA LEU A 97 21.80 -24.49 21.82
C LEU A 97 22.79 -23.40 21.38
N VAL A 98 23.95 -23.77 20.82
CA VAL A 98 24.95 -22.82 20.29
C VAL A 98 24.36 -21.97 19.14
N TRP A 99 23.53 -22.56 18.29
CA TRP A 99 22.93 -21.88 17.13
C TRP A 99 21.61 -21.18 17.43
N THR A 100 20.91 -21.56 18.51
CA THR A 100 19.68 -20.88 18.93
C THR A 100 19.92 -19.39 19.23
N LEU A 101 21.03 -19.03 19.88
CA LEU A 101 21.30 -17.64 20.30
C LEU A 101 21.55 -16.71 19.10
N PRO A 102 22.43 -17.02 18.13
CA PRO A 102 22.58 -16.25 16.90
C PRO A 102 21.31 -16.19 16.05
N ALA A 103 20.57 -17.29 15.93
CA ALA A 103 19.32 -17.33 15.16
C ALA A 103 18.23 -16.45 15.77
N LEU A 104 18.07 -16.51 17.09
CA LEU A 104 17.17 -15.65 17.83
C LEU A 104 17.62 -14.19 17.72
N ALA A 105 18.92 -13.90 17.78
CA ALA A 105 19.45 -12.56 17.53
C ALA A 105 19.14 -12.07 16.11
N ALA A 106 19.28 -12.91 15.08
CA ALA A 106 18.93 -12.59 13.71
C ALA A 106 17.43 -12.32 13.54
N GLY A 107 16.57 -13.18 14.09
CA GLY A 107 15.12 -12.99 14.09
C GLY A 107 14.68 -11.73 14.85
N VAL A 108 15.30 -11.45 16.01
CA VAL A 108 15.10 -10.21 16.76
C VAL A 108 15.56 -9.00 15.94
N ALA A 109 16.70 -9.07 15.26
CA ALA A 109 17.20 -7.99 14.42
C ALA A 109 16.26 -7.71 13.23
N VAL A 110 15.76 -8.75 12.55
CA VAL A 110 14.76 -8.62 11.48
C VAL A 110 13.45 -8.04 12.02
N GLY A 111 12.94 -8.58 13.13
CA GLY A 111 11.74 -8.09 13.82
C GLY A 111 11.84 -6.62 14.22
N ALA A 112 12.98 -6.24 14.80
CA ALA A 112 13.28 -4.86 15.18
C ALA A 112 13.38 -3.96 13.94
N ALA A 113 14.09 -4.39 12.89
CA ALA A 113 14.20 -3.65 11.64
C ALA A 113 12.83 -3.41 11.00
N LEU A 114 11.96 -4.41 10.99
CA LEU A 114 10.60 -4.32 10.44
C LEU A 114 9.66 -3.48 11.30
N MET A 115 9.76 -3.58 12.62
CA MET A 115 9.02 -2.72 13.54
C MET A 115 9.38 -1.26 13.32
N VAL A 116 10.67 -0.96 13.15
CA VAL A 116 11.13 0.41 12.87
C VAL A 116 10.76 0.83 11.45
N ALA A 117 10.90 -0.04 10.45
CA ALA A 117 10.48 0.23 9.07
C ALA A 117 8.98 0.56 9.01
N SER A 118 8.16 -0.15 9.79
CA SER A 118 6.70 0.00 9.79
C SER A 118 6.16 0.95 10.87
N ALA A 119 7.04 1.61 11.63
CA ALA A 119 6.67 2.49 12.75
C ALA A 119 5.77 3.66 12.32
N SER A 120 4.77 3.97 13.15
CA SER A 120 3.95 5.18 12.99
C SER A 120 4.71 6.43 13.45
N ARG A 121 4.22 7.64 13.12
CA ARG A 121 4.81 8.91 13.61
C ARG A 121 4.90 8.94 15.15
N GLY A 122 3.86 8.43 15.83
CA GLY A 122 3.86 8.29 17.29
C GLY A 122 4.89 7.28 17.80
N GLY A 123 5.10 6.16 17.10
CA GLY A 123 6.15 5.18 17.43
C GLY A 123 7.56 5.75 17.30
N ILE A 124 7.82 6.55 16.26
CA ILE A 124 9.10 7.24 16.07
C ILE A 124 9.30 8.31 17.15
N ALA A 125 8.25 9.06 17.49
CA ALA A 125 8.31 10.03 18.59
C ALA A 125 8.58 9.35 19.94
N ALA A 126 8.01 8.17 20.18
CA ALA A 126 8.30 7.37 21.37
C ALA A 126 9.75 6.89 21.41
N LEU A 127 10.28 6.36 20.29
CA LEU A 127 11.70 5.95 20.19
C LEU A 127 12.66 7.10 20.51
N ARG A 128 12.37 8.31 19.99
CA ARG A 128 13.14 9.52 20.30
C ARG A 128 13.08 9.91 21.79
N ARG A 129 11.95 9.66 22.47
CA ARG A 129 11.85 9.90 23.93
C ARG A 129 12.74 8.97 24.74
N PHE A 130 13.01 7.76 24.23
CA PHE A 130 13.94 6.80 24.84
C PHE A 130 15.39 7.00 24.39
N GLY A 131 15.73 8.13 23.74
CA GLY A 131 17.10 8.45 23.32
C GLY A 131 17.60 7.66 22.10
N LEU A 132 16.76 6.81 21.50
CA LEU A 132 17.12 6.08 20.29
C LEU A 132 16.94 6.99 19.05
N PRO A 133 17.93 7.08 18.15
CA PRO A 133 17.80 7.88 16.95
C PRO A 133 16.67 7.30 16.09
N GLY A 134 15.59 8.07 15.90
CA GLY A 134 14.51 7.66 15.01
C GLY A 134 15.04 7.51 13.58
N LEU A 135 14.94 6.31 13.00
CA LEU A 135 15.39 6.07 11.63
C LEU A 135 14.67 7.01 10.65
N GLY A 136 15.46 7.71 9.84
CA GLY A 136 14.95 8.57 8.78
C GLY A 136 14.14 7.78 7.75
N ARG A 137 13.33 8.49 6.96
CA ARG A 137 12.50 7.91 5.88
C ARG A 137 13.31 6.95 4.99
N ASP A 138 14.51 7.37 4.59
CA ASP A 138 15.34 6.61 3.66
C ASP A 138 15.94 5.35 4.29
N ALA A 139 16.33 5.40 5.57
CA ALA A 139 16.82 4.22 6.29
C ALA A 139 15.73 3.16 6.46
N ARG A 140 14.50 3.60 6.80
CA ARG A 140 13.34 2.71 6.92
C ARG A 140 12.94 2.08 5.59
N ALA A 141 12.97 2.86 4.51
CA ALA A 141 12.76 2.34 3.18
C ALA A 141 13.82 1.32 2.79
N ARG A 142 15.12 1.58 3.08
CA ARG A 142 16.21 0.63 2.81
C ARG A 142 16.01 -0.67 3.57
N ALA A 143 15.66 -0.60 4.86
CA ALA A 143 15.36 -1.79 5.66
C ALA A 143 14.22 -2.61 5.03
N ASN A 144 13.10 -1.97 4.66
CA ASN A 144 11.99 -2.67 4.00
C ASN A 144 12.41 -3.33 2.67
N GLY A 145 13.18 -2.62 1.85
CA GLY A 145 13.69 -3.15 0.59
C GLY A 145 14.64 -4.33 0.79
N MET A 146 15.58 -4.23 1.73
CA MET A 146 16.50 -5.33 2.06
C MET A 146 15.74 -6.56 2.56
N THR A 147 14.71 -6.38 3.39
CA THR A 147 13.91 -7.52 3.87
C THR A 147 13.17 -8.22 2.74
N TRP A 148 12.47 -7.48 1.86
CA TRP A 148 11.80 -8.11 0.71
C TRP A 148 12.79 -8.75 -0.27
N GLY A 149 13.95 -8.13 -0.48
CA GLY A 149 15.02 -8.72 -1.28
C GLY A 149 15.52 -10.05 -0.69
N ALA A 150 15.75 -10.10 0.63
CA ALA A 150 16.14 -11.32 1.34
C ALA A 150 15.04 -12.38 1.27
N VAL A 151 13.76 -12.01 1.45
CA VAL A 151 12.61 -12.91 1.30
C VAL A 151 12.58 -13.54 -0.10
N ALA A 152 12.80 -12.76 -1.16
CA ALA A 152 12.86 -13.30 -2.52
C ALA A 152 14.05 -14.24 -2.74
N VAL A 153 15.23 -13.90 -2.23
CA VAL A 153 16.42 -14.77 -2.32
C VAL A 153 16.16 -16.09 -1.61
N LEU A 154 15.64 -16.04 -0.38
CA LEU A 154 15.32 -17.24 0.42
C LEU A 154 14.21 -18.07 -0.23
N ALA A 155 13.19 -17.44 -0.81
CA ALA A 155 12.15 -18.15 -1.54
C ALA A 155 12.74 -18.96 -2.70
N VAL A 156 13.63 -18.35 -3.50
CA VAL A 156 14.32 -19.03 -4.59
C VAL A 156 15.28 -20.10 -4.06
N HIS A 157 15.95 -19.86 -2.93
CA HIS A 157 16.83 -20.84 -2.30
C HIS A 157 16.08 -22.12 -1.96
N PHE A 158 14.96 -22.03 -1.22
CA PHE A 158 14.15 -23.20 -0.84
C PHE A 158 13.44 -23.87 -2.02
N THR A 159 13.27 -23.15 -3.14
CA THR A 159 12.64 -23.69 -4.37
C THR A 159 13.64 -23.89 -5.50
N GLY A 160 14.95 -23.97 -5.21
CA GLY A 160 16.01 -23.88 -6.22
C GLY A 160 15.90 -24.91 -7.36
N LYS A 161 15.34 -26.09 -7.10
CA LYS A 161 15.07 -27.12 -8.12
C LYS A 161 14.13 -26.65 -9.23
N ALA A 162 13.17 -25.78 -8.93
CA ALA A 162 12.23 -25.22 -9.91
C ALA A 162 12.92 -24.27 -10.91
N PHE A 163 14.09 -23.74 -10.56
CA PHE A 163 14.79 -22.74 -11.37
C PHE A 163 16.01 -23.28 -12.13
N VAL A 164 16.22 -24.60 -12.13
CA VAL A 164 17.36 -25.24 -12.84
C VAL A 164 17.29 -25.04 -14.35
N VAL A 165 16.09 -24.86 -14.91
CA VAL A 165 15.86 -24.65 -16.36
C VAL A 165 16.32 -23.27 -16.83
N PHE A 166 16.48 -22.30 -15.92
CA PHE A 166 16.88 -20.94 -16.30
C PHE A 166 18.40 -20.82 -16.50
N PRO A 167 18.87 -20.03 -17.47
CA PRO A 167 20.29 -19.72 -17.63
C PRO A 167 20.89 -19.13 -16.34
N GLY A 168 21.95 -19.75 -15.81
CA GLY A 168 22.57 -19.38 -14.52
C GLY A 168 21.90 -19.99 -13.28
N GLY A 169 20.89 -20.84 -13.48
CA GLY A 169 20.19 -21.60 -12.43
C GLY A 169 19.52 -20.72 -11.38
N HIS A 170 19.24 -21.32 -10.22
CA HIS A 170 18.58 -20.63 -9.11
C HIS A 170 19.36 -19.43 -8.56
N ASN A 171 20.70 -19.42 -8.64
CA ASN A 171 21.51 -18.31 -8.14
C ASN A 171 21.28 -17.02 -8.94
N ALA A 172 21.30 -17.09 -10.27
CA ALA A 172 21.03 -15.94 -11.12
C ALA A 172 19.60 -15.41 -10.92
N VAL A 173 18.63 -16.33 -10.79
CA VAL A 173 17.23 -15.97 -10.49
C VAL A 173 17.11 -15.31 -9.12
N ALA A 174 17.75 -15.84 -8.09
CA ALA A 174 17.72 -15.30 -6.74
C ALA A 174 18.27 -13.86 -6.68
N VAL A 175 19.43 -13.63 -7.30
CA VAL A 175 20.04 -12.29 -7.36
C VAL A 175 19.15 -11.32 -8.13
N THR A 176 18.60 -11.75 -9.26
CA THR A 176 17.74 -10.90 -10.11
C THR A 176 16.43 -10.56 -9.40
N LEU A 177 15.69 -11.57 -8.93
CA LEU A 177 14.40 -11.39 -8.26
C LEU A 177 14.57 -10.65 -6.93
N GLY A 178 15.60 -10.99 -6.15
CA GLY A 178 15.95 -10.30 -4.92
C GLY A 178 16.26 -8.82 -5.14
N SER A 179 17.04 -8.50 -6.18
CA SER A 179 17.35 -7.10 -6.54
C SER A 179 16.12 -6.34 -7.02
N VAL A 180 15.32 -6.94 -7.91
CA VAL A 180 14.10 -6.32 -8.45
C VAL A 180 13.09 -6.05 -7.34
N LEU A 181 12.80 -7.06 -6.49
CA LEU A 181 11.85 -6.93 -5.41
C LEU A 181 12.38 -5.98 -4.33
N GLY A 182 13.66 -6.05 -3.99
CA GLY A 182 14.27 -5.18 -2.98
C GLY A 182 14.31 -3.71 -3.41
N ILE A 183 14.73 -3.41 -4.63
CA ILE A 183 14.75 -2.04 -5.16
C ILE A 183 13.32 -1.52 -5.36
N GLY A 184 12.43 -2.34 -5.92
CA GLY A 184 11.04 -1.98 -6.16
C GLY A 184 10.31 -1.62 -4.87
N THR A 185 10.41 -2.48 -3.85
CA THR A 185 9.78 -2.26 -2.54
C THR A 185 10.47 -1.15 -1.75
N PHE A 186 11.80 -0.95 -1.88
CA PHE A 186 12.48 0.23 -1.34
C PHE A 186 11.84 1.53 -1.87
N ARG A 187 11.72 1.67 -3.19
CA ARG A 187 11.17 2.87 -3.82
C ARG A 187 9.72 3.08 -3.42
N LEU A 188 8.92 2.01 -3.49
CA LEU A 188 7.52 2.03 -3.10
C LEU A 188 7.34 2.45 -1.64
N HIS A 189 8.10 1.85 -0.73
CA HIS A 189 8.04 2.15 0.68
C HIS A 189 8.45 3.60 0.95
N ARG A 190 9.53 4.08 0.32
CA ARG A 190 9.95 5.49 0.43
C ARG A 190 8.83 6.47 0.08
N HIS A 191 8.01 6.15 -0.93
CA HIS A 191 6.87 6.98 -1.34
C HIS A 191 5.63 6.80 -0.45
N ALA A 192 5.36 5.60 0.03
CA ALA A 192 4.09 5.27 0.69
C ALA A 192 4.16 5.21 2.23
N ILE A 193 5.34 5.33 2.85
CA ILE A 193 5.58 5.13 4.30
C ILE A 193 4.68 5.97 5.22
N GLU A 194 4.18 7.11 4.74
CA GLU A 194 3.33 7.98 5.55
C GLU A 194 1.93 7.40 5.74
N HIS A 195 1.49 6.52 4.85
CA HIS A 195 0.16 5.93 4.86
C HIS A 195 0.12 4.70 5.76
N GLU A 196 -0.73 4.76 6.78
CA GLU A 196 -0.87 3.66 7.76
C GLU A 196 -1.43 2.38 7.14
N ALA A 197 -2.41 2.49 6.24
CA ALA A 197 -2.94 1.34 5.52
C ALA A 197 -1.85 0.61 4.73
N TYR A 198 -0.96 1.35 4.06
CA TYR A 198 0.16 0.76 3.35
C TYR A 198 1.12 0.03 4.30
N ARG A 199 1.59 0.70 5.37
CA ARG A 199 2.54 0.07 6.30
C ARG A 199 1.99 -1.18 6.96
N THR A 200 0.74 -1.15 7.40
CA THR A 200 0.11 -2.30 8.05
C THR A 200 -0.12 -3.44 7.06
N PHE A 201 -0.59 -3.14 5.84
CA PHE A 201 -0.81 -4.18 4.84
C PHE A 201 0.49 -4.78 4.29
N ASN A 202 1.58 -4.00 4.22
CA ASN A 202 2.92 -4.53 3.92
C ASN A 202 3.38 -5.54 4.98
N LEU A 203 3.06 -5.34 6.27
CA LEU A 203 3.33 -6.34 7.31
C LEU A 203 2.46 -7.60 7.13
N VAL A 204 1.19 -7.46 6.72
CA VAL A 204 0.33 -8.60 6.39
C VAL A 204 0.96 -9.45 5.27
N ALA A 205 1.40 -8.80 4.18
CA ALA A 205 2.06 -9.49 3.08
C ALA A 205 3.38 -10.16 3.51
N MET A 206 4.20 -9.46 4.32
CA MET A 206 5.45 -10.03 4.85
C MET A 206 5.20 -11.19 5.79
N LEU A 207 4.14 -11.17 6.60
CA LEU A 207 3.79 -12.27 7.49
C LEU A 207 3.53 -13.55 6.71
N LEU A 208 2.71 -13.48 5.66
CA LEU A 208 2.47 -14.65 4.79
C LEU A 208 3.77 -15.13 4.15
N ALA A 209 4.58 -14.22 3.60
CA ALA A 209 5.81 -14.59 2.92
C ALA A 209 6.83 -15.25 3.86
N VAL A 210 7.12 -14.64 5.01
CA VAL A 210 8.10 -15.17 5.97
C VAL A 210 7.57 -16.41 6.69
N GLY A 211 6.26 -16.49 6.98
CA GLY A 211 5.65 -17.71 7.52
C GLY A 211 5.73 -18.89 6.55
N SER A 212 5.56 -18.64 5.25
CA SER A 212 5.78 -19.65 4.21
C SER A 212 7.24 -20.06 4.13
N LEU A 213 8.19 -19.13 4.21
CA LEU A 213 9.64 -19.46 4.27
C LEU A 213 10.00 -20.27 5.51
N ALA A 214 9.41 -19.92 6.67
CA ALA A 214 9.62 -20.66 7.91
C ALA A 214 9.17 -22.11 7.72
N SER A 215 7.94 -22.33 7.22
CA SER A 215 7.43 -23.65 6.86
C SER A 215 8.38 -24.39 5.91
N MET A 216 8.74 -23.78 4.76
CA MET A 216 9.67 -24.36 3.77
C MET A 216 11.01 -24.79 4.37
N SER A 217 11.55 -24.01 5.31
CA SER A 217 12.87 -24.26 5.90
C SER A 217 12.88 -25.53 6.77
N ILE A 218 11.77 -25.80 7.47
CA ILE A 218 11.66 -26.92 8.41
C ILE A 218 10.88 -28.11 7.85
N THR A 219 10.27 -27.99 6.66
CA THR A 219 9.60 -29.11 5.98
C THR A 219 10.64 -30.19 5.59
N PRO A 220 10.57 -31.41 6.14
CA PRO A 220 11.67 -32.38 6.07
C PRO A 220 11.84 -33.14 4.75
N THR A 221 11.05 -32.90 3.69
CA THR A 221 11.05 -33.76 2.48
C THR A 221 11.07 -32.99 1.15
N GLY A 222 12.00 -33.36 0.27
CA GLY A 222 12.32 -32.65 -0.98
C GLY A 222 11.32 -32.72 -2.14
N ALA A 223 10.04 -33.01 -1.89
CA ALA A 223 8.98 -33.14 -2.90
C ALA A 223 7.72 -32.28 -2.64
N TRP A 224 7.60 -31.55 -1.52
CA TRP A 224 6.43 -30.67 -1.28
C TRP A 224 6.19 -29.71 -2.45
N TRP A 225 7.27 -29.19 -3.05
CA TRP A 225 7.22 -28.23 -4.15
C TRP A 225 6.67 -28.83 -5.44
N THR A 226 6.62 -30.17 -5.60
CA THR A 226 6.16 -30.82 -6.85
C THR A 226 4.65 -30.91 -6.96
N HIS A 227 3.91 -30.78 -5.86
CA HIS A 227 2.45 -30.92 -5.84
C HIS A 227 1.75 -29.58 -5.88
N ASN A 228 1.73 -28.85 -4.78
CA ASN A 228 1.13 -27.52 -4.65
C ASN A 228 1.72 -26.78 -3.46
N PHE A 229 1.61 -25.45 -3.46
CA PHE A 229 2.07 -24.55 -2.41
C PHE A 229 1.36 -24.85 -1.09
N SER A 230 0.06 -25.19 -1.15
CA SER A 230 -0.73 -25.57 0.02
C SER A 230 -0.29 -26.88 0.70
N THR A 231 0.57 -27.69 0.07
CA THR A 231 1.17 -28.90 0.67
C THR A 231 2.02 -28.53 1.89
N LEU A 232 2.51 -27.29 1.97
CA LEU A 232 3.19 -26.78 3.17
C LEU A 232 2.30 -26.82 4.42
N GLY A 233 0.97 -26.89 4.27
CA GLY A 233 0.00 -26.90 5.35
C GLY A 233 -0.59 -28.26 5.71
N THR A 234 -0.11 -29.38 5.16
CA THR A 234 -0.75 -30.71 5.32
C THR A 234 -0.15 -31.60 6.40
N SER A 235 1.04 -31.29 6.91
CA SER A 235 1.67 -32.10 7.96
C SER A 235 1.07 -31.81 9.35
N ASP A 236 1.17 -32.76 10.28
CA ASP A 236 0.78 -32.58 11.69
C ASP A 236 1.96 -32.06 12.55
N ASP A 237 2.69 -31.08 12.04
CA ASP A 237 3.92 -30.58 12.66
C ASP A 237 4.02 -29.05 12.66
N ILE A 238 5.14 -28.55 13.19
CA ILE A 238 5.41 -27.12 13.27
C ILE A 238 5.61 -26.46 11.89
N ALA A 239 5.92 -27.24 10.84
CA ALA A 239 6.04 -26.75 9.47
C ALA A 239 4.67 -26.32 8.93
N ALA A 240 3.65 -27.17 9.08
CA ALA A 240 2.28 -26.84 8.71
C ALA A 240 1.71 -25.70 9.54
N ALA A 241 2.00 -25.68 10.85
CA ALA A 241 1.58 -24.58 11.71
C ALA A 241 2.14 -23.22 11.23
N CYS A 242 3.41 -23.15 10.81
CA CYS A 242 4.00 -21.92 10.29
C CYS A 242 3.26 -21.38 9.06
N PHE A 243 2.91 -22.25 8.11
CA PHE A 243 2.18 -21.86 6.91
C PHE A 243 0.72 -21.49 7.22
N ASN A 244 0.00 -22.40 7.88
CA ASN A 244 -1.44 -22.26 8.15
C ASN A 244 -1.76 -21.06 9.06
N VAL A 245 -0.97 -20.84 10.12
CA VAL A 245 -1.15 -19.65 10.97
C VAL A 245 -0.86 -18.38 10.18
N ALA A 246 0.19 -18.36 9.37
CA ALA A 246 0.55 -17.18 8.58
C ALA A 246 -0.54 -16.80 7.58
N ILE A 247 -1.11 -17.77 6.84
CA ILE A 247 -2.17 -17.49 5.87
C ILE A 247 -3.50 -17.12 6.53
N VAL A 248 -3.87 -17.77 7.64
CA VAL A 248 -5.10 -17.42 8.39
C VAL A 248 -5.00 -16.02 8.98
N VAL A 249 -3.90 -15.70 9.65
CA VAL A 249 -3.70 -14.38 10.27
C VAL A 249 -3.58 -13.29 9.18
N SER A 250 -2.93 -13.59 8.05
CA SER A 250 -2.82 -12.65 6.94
C SER A 250 -4.17 -12.41 6.23
N GLY A 251 -4.97 -13.46 6.05
CA GLY A 251 -6.33 -13.39 5.52
C GLY A 251 -7.26 -12.57 6.42
N ALA A 252 -7.22 -12.83 7.73
CA ALA A 252 -7.96 -12.03 8.72
C ALA A 252 -7.51 -10.56 8.70
N GLY A 253 -6.20 -10.31 8.62
CA GLY A 253 -5.63 -8.97 8.49
C GLY A 253 -6.11 -8.25 7.22
N MET A 254 -6.13 -8.94 6.09
CA MET A 254 -6.65 -8.41 4.82
C MET A 254 -8.13 -8.04 4.93
N ALA A 255 -8.96 -8.95 5.45
CA ALA A 255 -10.40 -8.72 5.62
C ALA A 255 -10.67 -7.52 6.55
N ALA A 256 -9.99 -7.46 7.69
CA ALA A 256 -10.10 -6.34 8.64
C ALA A 256 -9.69 -4.99 8.02
N MET A 257 -8.78 -5.01 7.05
CA MET A 257 -8.27 -3.80 6.39
C MET A 257 -9.07 -3.35 5.18
N ALA A 258 -10.10 -4.08 4.72
CA ALA A 258 -10.84 -3.78 3.50
C ALA A 258 -11.33 -2.31 3.42
N VAL A 259 -11.82 -1.76 4.53
CA VAL A 259 -12.24 -0.35 4.61
C VAL A 259 -11.07 0.61 4.42
N SER A 260 -9.93 0.33 5.05
CA SER A 260 -8.72 1.15 4.97
C SER A 260 -8.08 1.09 3.58
N LEU A 261 -8.06 -0.10 2.95
CA LEU A 261 -7.50 -0.32 1.61
C LEU A 261 -8.28 0.41 0.52
N THR A 262 -9.60 0.56 0.69
CA THR A 262 -10.49 1.21 -0.29
C THR A 262 -10.77 2.68 0.00
N ARG A 263 -10.28 3.21 1.14
CA ARG A 263 -10.60 4.56 1.62
C ARG A 263 -10.24 5.65 0.62
N ALA A 264 -9.06 5.58 0.02
CA ALA A 264 -8.60 6.58 -0.95
C ALA A 264 -9.45 6.58 -2.23
N VAL A 265 -9.87 5.41 -2.71
CA VAL A 265 -10.72 5.27 -3.91
C VAL A 265 -12.10 5.89 -3.71
N ALA A 266 -12.60 5.92 -2.47
CA ALA A 266 -13.88 6.52 -2.12
C ALA A 266 -13.89 8.06 -2.22
N GLU A 267 -12.73 8.69 -2.41
CA GLU A 267 -12.66 10.15 -2.53
C GLU A 267 -13.32 10.64 -3.83
N PRO A 268 -14.08 11.76 -3.80
CA PRO A 268 -14.86 12.24 -4.95
C PRO A 268 -14.06 12.43 -6.25
N ARG A 269 -12.76 12.72 -6.14
CA ARG A 269 -11.86 12.91 -7.28
C ARG A 269 -11.75 11.71 -8.21
N PHE A 270 -11.91 10.49 -7.69
CA PHE A 270 -11.86 9.27 -8.49
C PHE A 270 -13.19 8.94 -9.17
N GLY A 271 -14.29 9.57 -8.73
CA GLY A 271 -15.61 9.38 -9.32
C GLY A 271 -16.07 7.92 -9.23
N ALA A 272 -15.99 7.33 -8.03
CA ALA A 272 -16.48 5.98 -7.76
C ALA A 272 -17.98 5.87 -8.07
N ARG A 273 -18.40 4.78 -8.71
CA ARG A 273 -19.82 4.54 -9.02
C ARG A 273 -20.60 4.18 -7.75
N ARG A 274 -21.94 4.31 -7.79
CA ARG A 274 -22.81 3.89 -6.68
C ARG A 274 -22.56 2.40 -6.39
N GLY A 275 -22.36 2.06 -5.12
CA GLY A 275 -22.09 0.69 -4.66
C GLY A 275 -20.68 0.15 -4.93
N ALA A 276 -19.86 0.81 -5.76
CA ALA A 276 -18.54 0.29 -6.15
C ALA A 276 -17.60 0.07 -4.96
N ILE A 277 -17.51 1.04 -4.04
CA ILE A 277 -16.66 0.92 -2.84
C ILE A 277 -17.11 -0.23 -1.95
N THR A 278 -18.41 -0.41 -1.78
CA THR A 278 -18.98 -1.53 -1.02
C THR A 278 -18.64 -2.85 -1.68
N ALA A 279 -18.83 -2.97 -3.00
CA ALA A 279 -18.47 -4.17 -3.75
C ALA A 279 -16.96 -4.49 -3.63
N MET A 280 -16.08 -3.50 -3.80
CA MET A 280 -14.65 -3.68 -3.62
C MET A 280 -14.30 -4.17 -2.20
N ARG A 281 -14.95 -3.62 -1.17
CA ARG A 281 -14.74 -4.06 0.22
C ARG A 281 -15.19 -5.50 0.43
N VAL A 282 -16.37 -5.87 -0.08
CA VAL A 282 -16.88 -7.24 0.00
C VAL A 282 -15.94 -8.21 -0.69
N LEU A 283 -15.44 -7.87 -1.89
CA LEU A 283 -14.46 -8.71 -2.60
C LEU A 283 -13.14 -8.85 -1.83
N ILE A 284 -12.62 -7.78 -1.24
CA ILE A 284 -11.40 -7.85 -0.41
C ILE A 284 -11.62 -8.69 0.85
N VAL A 285 -12.77 -8.55 1.51
CA VAL A 285 -13.15 -9.39 2.65
C VAL A 285 -13.25 -10.85 2.23
N LEU A 286 -13.88 -11.10 1.08
CA LEU A 286 -14.04 -12.45 0.54
C LEU A 286 -12.68 -13.09 0.24
N ILE A 287 -11.73 -12.36 -0.36
CA ILE A 287 -10.35 -12.85 -0.52
C ILE A 287 -9.77 -13.21 0.85
N GLY A 288 -9.83 -12.31 1.82
CA GLY A 288 -9.29 -12.57 3.16
C GLY A 288 -9.91 -13.81 3.85
N VAL A 289 -11.23 -14.00 3.74
CA VAL A 289 -11.94 -15.17 4.26
C VAL A 289 -11.56 -16.44 3.51
N CYS A 290 -11.43 -16.39 2.18
CA CYS A 290 -10.94 -17.49 1.36
C CYS A 290 -9.51 -17.89 1.77
N LEU A 291 -8.62 -16.93 2.03
CA LEU A 291 -7.28 -17.20 2.53
C LEU A 291 -7.29 -17.88 3.91
N MET A 292 -8.19 -17.47 4.80
CA MET A 292 -8.40 -18.19 6.06
C MET A 292 -8.91 -19.61 5.82
N GLY A 293 -9.82 -19.80 4.88
CA GLY A 293 -10.30 -21.12 4.47
C GLY A 293 -9.18 -22.05 4.00
N VAL A 294 -8.27 -21.55 3.17
CA VAL A 294 -7.09 -22.30 2.68
C VAL A 294 -6.22 -22.80 3.83
N GLY A 295 -5.97 -21.99 4.87
CA GLY A 295 -5.15 -22.40 6.01
C GLY A 295 -5.88 -23.18 7.10
N LEU A 296 -7.22 -23.05 7.20
CA LEU A 296 -8.04 -23.81 8.17
C LEU A 296 -8.47 -25.18 7.62
N VAL A 297 -8.43 -25.35 6.31
CA VAL A 297 -8.83 -26.57 5.62
C VAL A 297 -7.63 -27.07 4.83
N PRO A 298 -6.72 -27.85 5.44
CA PRO A 298 -5.64 -28.51 4.71
C PRO A 298 -6.16 -29.30 3.51
N ILE A 299 -5.39 -29.30 2.43
CA ILE A 299 -5.83 -29.82 1.12
C ILE A 299 -6.05 -31.34 1.12
N ASP A 300 -5.37 -32.07 2.00
CA ASP A 300 -5.49 -33.51 2.23
C ASP A 300 -6.73 -33.90 3.07
N GLY A 301 -7.33 -32.95 3.80
CA GLY A 301 -8.55 -33.17 4.57
C GLY A 301 -9.83 -33.03 3.74
N ALA A 302 -10.09 -31.84 3.19
CA ALA A 302 -11.29 -31.56 2.39
C ALA A 302 -10.93 -30.77 1.12
N THR A 303 -10.30 -31.46 0.17
CA THR A 303 -9.79 -30.90 -1.09
C THR A 303 -10.82 -30.05 -1.84
N GLY A 304 -12.08 -30.48 -1.89
CA GLY A 304 -13.14 -29.71 -2.56
C GLY A 304 -13.37 -28.34 -1.91
N LEU A 305 -13.43 -28.29 -0.57
CA LEU A 305 -13.61 -27.04 0.17
C LEU A 305 -12.36 -26.15 0.07
N HIS A 306 -11.17 -26.75 0.13
CA HIS A 306 -9.91 -26.04 -0.10
C HIS A 306 -9.87 -25.39 -1.49
N ASN A 307 -10.23 -26.13 -2.54
CA ASN A 307 -10.23 -25.63 -3.92
C ASN A 307 -11.28 -24.54 -4.13
N VAL A 308 -12.45 -24.64 -3.49
CA VAL A 308 -13.46 -23.56 -3.50
C VAL A 308 -12.91 -22.31 -2.82
N ALA A 309 -12.20 -22.45 -1.69
CA ALA A 309 -11.58 -21.31 -1.02
C ALA A 309 -10.50 -20.67 -1.90
N ALA A 310 -9.55 -21.46 -2.42
CA ALA A 310 -8.49 -20.97 -3.30
C ALA A 310 -9.03 -20.29 -4.57
N SER A 311 -9.95 -20.96 -5.27
CA SER A 311 -10.60 -20.42 -6.48
C SER A 311 -11.45 -19.18 -6.18
N GLY A 312 -12.11 -19.14 -5.02
CA GLY A 312 -12.89 -17.98 -4.57
C GLY A 312 -12.03 -16.73 -4.34
N ALA A 313 -10.82 -16.90 -3.79
CA ALA A 313 -9.85 -15.82 -3.68
C ALA A 313 -9.41 -15.31 -5.06
N ALA A 314 -9.03 -16.23 -5.96
CA ALA A 314 -8.60 -15.90 -7.31
C ALA A 314 -9.71 -15.21 -8.12
N ALA A 315 -10.94 -15.73 -8.09
CA ALA A 315 -12.09 -15.14 -8.76
C ALA A 315 -12.43 -13.74 -8.23
N SER A 316 -12.43 -13.56 -6.91
CA SER A 316 -12.68 -12.25 -6.29
C SER A 316 -11.62 -11.21 -6.68
N PHE A 317 -10.35 -11.64 -6.72
CA PHE A 317 -9.25 -10.82 -7.20
C PHE A 317 -9.39 -10.47 -8.68
N ALA A 318 -9.77 -11.44 -9.51
CA ALA A 318 -9.98 -11.24 -10.93
C ALA A 318 -11.08 -10.19 -11.19
N VAL A 319 -12.20 -10.28 -10.47
CA VAL A 319 -13.30 -9.31 -10.54
C VAL A 319 -12.83 -7.91 -10.11
N LEU A 320 -12.03 -7.79 -9.06
CA LEU A 320 -11.45 -6.50 -8.64
C LEU A 320 -10.61 -5.86 -9.76
N CYS A 321 -9.73 -6.64 -10.39
CA CYS A 321 -8.82 -6.16 -11.42
C CYS A 321 -9.53 -5.84 -12.74
N LEU A 322 -10.34 -6.76 -13.26
CA LEU A 322 -11.10 -6.57 -14.50
C LEU A 322 -12.09 -5.40 -14.37
N GLY A 323 -12.71 -5.28 -13.19
CA GLY A 323 -13.65 -4.22 -12.88
C GLY A 323 -13.02 -2.85 -12.61
N VAL A 324 -11.69 -2.67 -12.70
CA VAL A 324 -11.01 -1.43 -12.27
C VAL A 324 -11.63 -0.15 -12.84
N GLN A 325 -11.98 -0.13 -14.13
CA GLN A 325 -12.62 1.02 -14.79
C GLN A 325 -14.14 1.10 -14.56
N LEU A 326 -14.75 0.02 -14.08
CA LEU A 326 -16.14 -0.02 -13.64
C LEU A 326 -16.30 0.53 -12.23
N TRP A 327 -15.34 0.29 -11.34
CA TRP A 327 -15.41 0.78 -9.96
C TRP A 327 -15.34 2.30 -9.88
N ALA A 328 -14.41 2.92 -10.61
CA ALA A 328 -14.18 4.36 -10.59
C ALA A 328 -13.70 4.88 -11.95
N LYS A 329 -14.28 5.99 -12.41
CA LYS A 329 -14.05 6.51 -13.77
C LYS A 329 -12.69 7.18 -13.96
N ARG A 330 -12.08 7.67 -12.88
CA ARG A 330 -10.90 8.55 -12.93
C ARG A 330 -9.71 7.98 -12.17
N LEU A 331 -9.58 6.65 -12.13
CA LEU A 331 -8.42 6.02 -11.50
C LEU A 331 -7.12 6.33 -12.25
N PRO A 332 -5.98 6.38 -11.55
CA PRO A 332 -4.68 6.61 -12.17
C PRO A 332 -4.35 5.52 -13.20
N ARG A 333 -3.79 5.92 -14.34
CA ARG A 333 -3.43 4.97 -15.43
C ARG A 333 -2.50 3.86 -14.95
N SER A 334 -1.56 4.16 -14.06
CA SER A 334 -0.66 3.16 -13.48
C SER A 334 -1.40 2.06 -12.72
N LEU A 335 -2.49 2.39 -12.01
CA LEU A 335 -3.30 1.39 -11.32
C LEU A 335 -4.09 0.54 -12.32
N VAL A 336 -4.65 1.15 -13.37
CA VAL A 336 -5.36 0.42 -14.43
C VAL A 336 -4.43 -0.55 -15.15
N VAL A 337 -3.22 -0.10 -15.50
CA VAL A 337 -2.18 -0.95 -16.10
C VAL A 337 -1.79 -2.08 -15.15
N ALA A 338 -1.57 -1.78 -13.86
CA ALA A 338 -1.28 -2.81 -12.86
C ALA A 338 -2.39 -3.86 -12.76
N SER A 339 -3.66 -3.45 -12.76
CA SER A 339 -4.80 -4.38 -12.74
C SER A 339 -4.81 -5.33 -13.95
N TYR A 340 -4.73 -4.80 -15.16
CA TYR A 340 -4.77 -5.64 -16.35
C TYR A 340 -3.48 -6.47 -16.52
N ALA A 341 -2.33 -5.93 -16.13
CA ALA A 341 -1.08 -6.68 -16.11
C ALA A 341 -1.17 -7.87 -15.13
N SER A 342 -1.74 -7.71 -13.94
CA SER A 342 -1.96 -8.82 -13.00
C SER A 342 -2.79 -9.93 -13.65
N ILE A 343 -3.87 -9.60 -14.36
CA ILE A 343 -4.69 -10.62 -15.05
C ILE A 343 -3.91 -11.30 -16.18
N VAL A 344 -3.20 -10.54 -17.00
CA VAL A 344 -2.41 -11.10 -18.10
C VAL A 344 -1.32 -12.04 -17.57
N ILE A 345 -0.62 -11.65 -16.50
CA ILE A 345 0.40 -12.50 -15.86
C ILE A 345 -0.25 -13.77 -15.30
N GLU A 346 -1.40 -13.65 -14.64
CA GLU A 346 -2.13 -14.81 -14.09
C GLU A 346 -2.57 -15.79 -15.19
N VAL A 347 -3.09 -15.28 -16.31
CA VAL A 347 -3.49 -16.10 -17.46
C VAL A 347 -2.28 -16.78 -18.09
N ILE A 348 -1.17 -16.06 -18.28
CA ILE A 348 0.09 -16.65 -18.78
C ILE A 348 0.57 -17.74 -17.83
N ALA A 349 0.52 -17.50 -16.51
CA ALA A 349 0.92 -18.48 -15.51
C ALA A 349 0.02 -19.73 -15.55
N MET A 350 -1.29 -19.55 -15.70
CA MET A 350 -2.25 -20.65 -15.85
C MET A 350 -1.96 -21.49 -17.10
N VAL A 351 -1.76 -20.84 -18.25
CA VAL A 351 -1.42 -21.54 -19.50
C VAL A 351 -0.08 -22.26 -19.37
N ALA A 352 0.92 -21.63 -18.75
CA ALA A 352 2.23 -22.23 -18.51
C ALA A 352 2.17 -23.48 -17.62
N TYR A 353 1.30 -23.47 -16.61
CA TYR A 353 1.07 -24.61 -15.72
C TYR A 353 0.23 -25.72 -16.39
N ASP A 354 -1.02 -25.43 -16.76
CA ASP A 354 -2.00 -26.45 -17.16
C ASP A 354 -1.99 -26.75 -18.66
N GLY A 355 -1.64 -25.76 -19.50
CA GLY A 355 -1.66 -25.89 -20.95
C GLY A 355 -0.40 -26.51 -21.55
N ILE A 356 0.78 -26.16 -21.03
CA ILE A 356 2.08 -26.60 -21.57
C ILE A 356 2.97 -27.33 -20.56
N GLY A 357 2.63 -27.34 -19.27
CA GLY A 357 3.37 -28.09 -18.24
C GLY A 357 4.79 -27.57 -17.97
N VAL A 358 5.05 -26.27 -18.13
CA VAL A 358 6.38 -25.67 -17.92
C VAL A 358 6.80 -25.68 -16.45
N PHE A 359 5.85 -25.48 -15.54
CA PHE A 359 6.06 -25.55 -14.09
C PHE A 359 4.87 -26.20 -13.40
N ASN A 360 5.03 -26.56 -12.12
CA ASN A 360 3.99 -27.21 -11.32
C ASN A 360 3.00 -26.21 -10.66
N LEU A 361 1.94 -26.74 -10.06
CA LEU A 361 0.88 -25.92 -9.45
C LEU A 361 1.41 -24.99 -8.34
N THR A 362 2.46 -25.39 -7.62
CA THR A 362 3.13 -24.56 -6.61
C THR A 362 3.58 -23.22 -7.18
N VAL A 363 4.22 -23.22 -8.34
CA VAL A 363 4.71 -21.97 -8.98
C VAL A 363 3.52 -21.09 -9.40
N PHE A 364 2.46 -21.70 -9.95
CA PHE A 364 1.22 -20.99 -10.27
C PHE A 364 0.64 -20.30 -9.01
N GLU A 365 0.50 -21.04 -7.92
CA GLU A 365 -0.06 -20.51 -6.67
C GLU A 365 0.79 -19.39 -6.07
N ILE A 366 2.12 -19.53 -6.07
CA ILE A 366 3.04 -18.46 -5.61
C ILE A 366 2.83 -17.17 -6.43
N VAL A 367 2.68 -17.28 -7.76
CA VAL A 367 2.41 -16.13 -8.62
C VAL A 367 1.05 -15.52 -8.25
N ALA A 368 0.00 -16.32 -8.12
CA ALA A 368 -1.33 -15.87 -7.76
C ALA A 368 -1.36 -15.11 -6.41
N PHE A 369 -0.79 -15.71 -5.35
CA PHE A 369 -0.68 -15.06 -4.04
C PHE A 369 0.10 -13.75 -4.13
N THR A 370 1.24 -13.75 -4.82
CA THR A 370 2.08 -12.56 -4.96
C THR A 370 1.32 -11.43 -5.67
N LEU A 371 0.59 -11.74 -6.74
CA LEU A 371 -0.18 -10.75 -7.50
C LEU A 371 -1.29 -10.13 -6.67
N VAL A 372 -2.03 -10.93 -5.89
CA VAL A 372 -3.09 -10.43 -5.00
C VAL A 372 -2.54 -9.38 -4.02
N PHE A 373 -1.47 -9.71 -3.30
CA PHE A 373 -0.88 -8.79 -2.32
C PHE A 373 -0.21 -7.59 -2.99
N ALA A 374 0.54 -7.81 -4.08
CA ALA A 374 1.18 -6.74 -4.83
C ALA A 374 0.17 -5.73 -5.37
N TRP A 375 -0.96 -6.21 -5.91
CA TRP A 375 -2.02 -5.34 -6.43
C TRP A 375 -2.71 -4.56 -5.31
N LEU A 376 -3.03 -5.18 -4.16
CA LEU A 376 -3.64 -4.47 -3.03
C LEU A 376 -2.68 -3.43 -2.42
N ILE A 377 -1.39 -3.71 -2.38
CA ILE A 377 -0.36 -2.72 -2.03
C ILE A 377 -0.36 -1.57 -3.05
N ALA A 378 -0.35 -1.89 -4.35
CA ALA A 378 -0.34 -0.91 -5.43
C ALA A 378 -1.60 -0.03 -5.41
N LEU A 379 -2.77 -0.61 -5.14
CA LEU A 379 -4.04 0.08 -4.95
C LEU A 379 -3.87 1.21 -3.93
N VAL A 380 -3.35 0.90 -2.75
CA VAL A 380 -3.15 1.89 -1.68
C VAL A 380 -2.07 2.90 -2.06
N ALA A 381 -0.90 2.44 -2.50
CA ALA A 381 0.23 3.32 -2.76
C ALA A 381 -0.03 4.31 -3.90
N ILE A 382 -0.66 3.86 -5.00
CA ILE A 382 -0.93 4.68 -6.18
C ILE A 382 -2.08 5.66 -5.92
N THR A 383 -3.16 5.23 -5.27
CA THR A 383 -4.31 6.09 -4.99
C THR A 383 -3.99 7.19 -3.99
N HIS A 384 -3.12 6.92 -3.01
CA HIS A 384 -2.65 7.93 -2.08
C HIS A 384 -1.62 8.91 -2.68
N ALA A 385 -0.75 8.45 -3.58
CA ALA A 385 0.25 9.30 -4.22
C ALA A 385 -0.33 10.27 -5.27
N SER A 386 -1.54 10.00 -5.76
CA SER A 386 -2.18 10.84 -6.78
C SER A 386 -2.51 12.23 -6.19
N PRO A 387 -2.21 13.36 -6.88
CA PRO A 387 -2.53 14.70 -6.38
C PRO A 387 -4.03 14.98 -6.29
N GLN A 388 -4.44 15.89 -5.41
CA GLN A 388 -5.79 16.45 -5.47
C GLN A 388 -5.88 17.48 -6.61
N PRO A 389 -7.00 17.54 -7.37
CA PRO A 389 -7.17 18.53 -8.45
C PRO A 389 -6.99 19.99 -7.99
N THR A 390 -7.30 20.27 -6.73
CA THR A 390 -7.15 21.59 -6.09
C THR A 390 -5.68 22.00 -5.93
N ASP A 391 -4.76 21.09 -5.64
CA ASP A 391 -3.33 21.41 -5.51
C ASP A 391 -2.71 21.80 -6.87
N ALA A 392 -3.18 21.19 -7.97
CA ALA A 392 -2.73 21.53 -9.31
C ALA A 392 -3.24 22.91 -9.76
N ALA A 393 -4.48 23.28 -9.38
CA ALA A 393 -5.05 24.60 -9.63
C ALA A 393 -4.38 25.69 -8.77
N SER A 394 -4.11 25.40 -7.49
CA SER A 394 -3.38 26.30 -6.58
C SER A 394 -1.94 26.54 -7.04
N ARG A 395 -1.24 25.53 -7.57
CA ARG A 395 0.10 25.70 -8.17
C ARG A 395 0.08 26.54 -9.45
N ARG A 396 -0.98 26.48 -10.25
CA ARG A 396 -1.13 27.32 -11.46
C ARG A 396 -1.41 28.79 -11.13
N HIS A 397 -1.98 29.08 -9.96
CA HIS A 397 -2.17 30.46 -9.49
C HIS A 397 -0.94 31.08 -8.83
N ILE A 398 0.09 30.28 -8.51
CA ILE A 398 1.41 30.77 -8.07
C ILE A 398 2.31 30.88 -9.31
N VAL A 399 1.90 31.70 -10.28
CA VAL A 399 2.83 32.33 -11.21
C VAL A 399 3.09 33.72 -10.62
N PRO A 400 4.32 34.10 -10.27
CA PRO A 400 4.56 35.42 -9.72
C PRO A 400 4.13 36.45 -10.77
N ALA A 401 3.18 37.31 -10.40
CA ALA A 401 2.85 38.49 -11.16
C ALA A 401 4.18 39.23 -11.39
N ARG A 402 4.55 39.38 -12.67
CA ARG A 402 5.74 40.12 -13.09
C ARG A 402 5.62 41.51 -12.48
N VAL A 403 6.42 41.81 -11.46
CA VAL A 403 6.48 43.14 -10.86
C VAL A 403 7.09 44.06 -11.92
N THR A 404 6.25 44.79 -12.64
CA THR A 404 6.68 45.94 -13.42
C THR A 404 7.07 47.02 -12.42
N GLY A 405 8.37 47.15 -12.14
CA GLY A 405 8.91 48.23 -11.32
C GLY A 405 8.72 49.60 -12.02
N PRO A 406 8.44 50.67 -11.28
CA PRO A 406 8.43 52.02 -11.85
C PRO A 406 9.86 52.45 -12.23
N HIS A 407 10.01 52.96 -13.46
CA HIS A 407 11.25 53.57 -13.94
C HIS A 407 11.67 54.74 -13.03
N ALA A 408 12.85 54.62 -12.40
CA ALA A 408 13.60 55.76 -11.89
C ALA A 408 14.43 56.35 -13.04
N ALA A 409 14.12 57.58 -13.41
CA ALA A 409 14.90 58.38 -14.34
C ALA A 409 16.21 58.82 -13.68
N VAL A 410 17.34 58.58 -14.34
CA VAL A 410 18.60 59.27 -14.07
C VAL A 410 19.20 59.71 -15.40
N ALA A 411 19.43 61.02 -15.49
CA ALA A 411 19.96 61.74 -16.63
C ALA A 411 21.45 61.47 -16.88
N ALA A 412 21.85 61.48 -18.14
CA ALA A 412 23.23 61.73 -18.57
C ALA A 412 23.21 62.44 -19.94
N GLU A 413 23.94 63.55 -20.01
CA GLU A 413 24.04 64.50 -21.14
C GLU A 413 24.98 64.03 -22.27
N GLY A 414 24.49 64.13 -23.52
CA GLY A 414 25.15 64.55 -24.79
C GLY A 414 26.46 63.91 -25.33
N PRO A 415 26.87 64.18 -26.61
CA PRO A 415 26.27 65.03 -27.65
C PRO A 415 26.20 64.48 -29.11
N ARG A 416 25.26 65.05 -29.88
CA ARG A 416 25.24 65.35 -31.35
C ARG A 416 25.38 64.20 -32.39
N ALA A 417 24.36 64.06 -33.27
CA ALA A 417 24.37 64.58 -34.65
C ALA A 417 23.08 64.20 -35.44
N ARG A 418 22.51 65.20 -36.14
CA ARG A 418 21.82 65.21 -37.46
C ARG A 418 21.09 63.92 -37.93
N THR A 419 19.84 63.95 -38.41
CA THR A 419 19.38 64.71 -39.59
C THR A 419 17.85 64.73 -39.67
N ALA A 420 17.31 65.78 -40.29
CA ALA A 420 15.90 66.06 -40.48
C ALA A 420 15.25 65.24 -41.61
N ALA A 421 13.95 64.94 -41.48
CA ALA A 421 13.01 64.97 -42.61
C ALA A 421 11.56 65.13 -42.13
N ARG A 422 10.99 66.31 -42.39
CA ARG A 422 9.55 66.63 -42.37
C ARG A 422 8.78 65.75 -43.34
N ARG A 423 7.52 65.40 -43.01
CA ARG A 423 6.31 65.72 -43.81
C ARG A 423 5.02 65.32 -43.08
N HIS A 424 4.05 66.23 -43.14
CA HIS A 424 2.63 66.18 -42.74
C HIS A 424 1.87 66.90 -43.88
N PRO A 425 0.52 66.97 -43.94
CA PRO A 425 -0.62 66.06 -43.63
C PRO A 425 -1.54 66.01 -44.92
N PRO A 426 -2.91 66.02 -44.97
CA PRO A 426 -4.00 65.85 -43.97
C PRO A 426 -5.25 65.03 -44.41
N GLY A 427 -6.16 64.77 -43.45
CA GLY A 427 -7.61 64.92 -43.65
C GLY A 427 -8.48 63.65 -43.79
N GLY A 428 -9.58 63.58 -43.00
CA GLY A 428 -10.76 62.78 -43.41
C GLY A 428 -11.64 62.15 -42.32
N ARG A 429 -12.58 62.94 -41.76
CA ARG A 429 -13.98 62.63 -41.39
C ARG A 429 -14.35 61.49 -40.40
N ILE A 430 -15.08 61.90 -39.36
CA ILE A 430 -16.04 61.11 -38.55
C ILE A 430 -17.39 61.09 -39.32
N PRO A 431 -18.26 60.06 -39.13
CA PRO A 431 -19.43 60.26 -38.26
C PRO A 431 -19.84 59.06 -37.38
N ARG A 432 -20.53 59.42 -36.29
CA ARG A 432 -21.26 58.62 -35.29
C ARG A 432 -22.29 57.64 -35.88
N ARG A 433 -22.56 56.54 -35.16
CA ARG A 433 -23.93 56.10 -34.84
C ARG A 433 -23.98 55.26 -33.54
N THR A 434 -24.94 55.59 -32.70
CA THR A 434 -25.29 54.97 -31.40
C THR A 434 -26.50 54.01 -31.58
N PRO A 435 -27.26 53.56 -30.53
CA PRO A 435 -27.36 52.15 -30.13
C PRO A 435 -28.78 51.55 -30.29
N ARG A 436 -28.93 50.22 -30.21
CA ARG A 436 -30.22 49.56 -29.93
C ARG A 436 -30.02 48.30 -29.07
N GLY A 437 -30.69 48.23 -27.91
CA GLY A 437 -30.99 46.99 -27.15
C GLY A 437 -32.42 46.50 -27.44
N PRO A 438 -33.14 45.88 -26.49
CA PRO A 438 -32.88 44.64 -25.72
C PRO A 438 -34.07 43.63 -25.82
N ALA A 439 -33.90 42.36 -25.35
CA ALA A 439 -34.92 41.37 -24.88
C ALA A 439 -34.39 39.93 -25.11
N ARG A 440 -34.64 38.88 -24.32
CA ARG A 440 -35.55 38.61 -23.19
C ARG A 440 -35.06 37.36 -22.43
N THR A 441 -35.35 37.34 -21.14
CA THR A 441 -35.16 36.27 -20.16
C THR A 441 -36.24 35.17 -20.23
N ALA A 442 -35.88 33.99 -19.71
CA ALA A 442 -36.70 32.97 -19.03
C ALA A 442 -37.78 32.19 -19.82
N THR A 443 -37.65 30.85 -19.85
CA THR A 443 -38.57 29.87 -19.23
C THR A 443 -38.13 28.43 -19.56
N LEU A 444 -37.55 27.72 -18.59
CA LEU A 444 -37.29 26.26 -18.64
C LEU A 444 -38.09 25.56 -17.53
N HIS A 445 -39.31 26.04 -17.27
CA HIS A 445 -40.20 25.56 -16.21
C HIS A 445 -41.51 24.91 -16.72
N ASP A 446 -41.75 24.89 -18.04
CA ASP A 446 -43.02 24.40 -18.61
C ASP A 446 -42.97 22.96 -19.14
N VAL A 447 -41.80 22.31 -19.17
CA VAL A 447 -41.69 20.92 -19.66
C VAL A 447 -42.09 19.88 -18.59
N HIS A 448 -41.97 20.21 -17.30
CA HIS A 448 -42.29 19.27 -16.21
C HIS A 448 -43.78 19.22 -15.83
N ARG A 449 -44.60 20.16 -16.31
CA ARG A 449 -46.04 20.23 -15.98
C ARG A 449 -46.92 19.45 -16.97
N ALA A 450 -46.42 19.17 -18.16
CA ALA A 450 -47.15 18.43 -19.20
C ALA A 450 -47.11 16.90 -19.03
N LEU A 451 -46.12 16.36 -18.32
CA LEU A 451 -45.95 14.91 -18.12
C LEU A 451 -46.67 14.34 -16.87
N ARG A 452 -47.40 15.17 -16.11
CA ARG A 452 -48.09 14.77 -14.86
C ARG A 452 -49.62 14.75 -14.95
N ARG A 453 -50.20 14.82 -16.15
CA ARG A 453 -51.67 14.86 -16.34
C ARG A 453 -52.26 13.80 -17.28
N GLY A 454 -51.49 12.80 -17.68
CA GLY A 454 -52.02 11.69 -18.48
C GLY A 454 -51.73 10.35 -17.82
N GLY A 455 -52.74 9.74 -17.21
CA GLY A 455 -52.71 8.30 -16.90
C GLY A 455 -52.94 7.90 -15.44
N GLU A 456 -53.89 8.52 -14.73
CA GLU A 456 -54.60 7.83 -13.65
C GLU A 456 -55.99 7.47 -14.15
N GLY A 457 -56.37 6.18 -14.05
CA GLY A 457 -57.74 5.69 -14.14
C GLY A 457 -58.08 4.82 -15.35
N ALA A 458 -57.98 3.50 -15.19
CA ALA A 458 -58.97 2.51 -15.66
C ALA A 458 -58.63 1.12 -15.12
N ASP A 459 -59.68 0.47 -14.60
CA ASP A 459 -59.73 -0.73 -13.78
C ASP A 459 -59.56 -2.07 -14.52
N GLU A 460 -59.21 -3.08 -13.70
CA GLU A 460 -59.49 -4.53 -13.73
C GLU A 460 -59.08 -5.47 -14.91
N PRO A 461 -58.68 -6.73 -14.61
CA PRO A 461 -58.19 -7.71 -15.57
C PRO A 461 -59.26 -8.75 -15.98
N PRO A 462 -58.99 -9.55 -17.02
CA PRO A 462 -59.51 -10.92 -17.03
C PRO A 462 -58.43 -11.97 -17.35
N ASP A 463 -58.47 -13.00 -16.50
CA ASP A 463 -58.41 -14.43 -16.76
C ASP A 463 -57.27 -15.08 -17.56
N ALA A 464 -56.72 -16.09 -16.87
CA ALA A 464 -55.87 -17.15 -17.36
C ALA A 464 -56.59 -18.08 -18.35
N VAL A 465 -55.86 -18.56 -19.37
CA VAL A 465 -55.95 -19.94 -19.91
C VAL A 465 -54.56 -20.34 -20.45
N PRO A 466 -54.11 -21.62 -20.31
CA PRO A 466 -52.75 -22.08 -20.60
C PRO A 466 -52.61 -22.71 -22.01
N ILE A 467 -51.48 -23.40 -22.22
CA ILE A 467 -51.09 -24.36 -23.30
C ILE A 467 -49.96 -23.79 -24.18
N GLY A 468 -48.80 -24.45 -24.35
CA GLY A 468 -48.39 -25.79 -23.90
C GLY A 468 -46.92 -26.07 -24.13
#